data_AF-A0A7C4H8U7-F1
#
_entry.id   AF-A0A7C4H8U7-F1
#
_cell.length_a   1.000
_cell.length_b   1.000
_cell.length_c   1.000
_cell.angle_alpha   90.00
_cell.angle_beta   90.00
_cell.angle_gamma   90.00
#
_symmetry.space_group_name_H-M   'P 1'
#
loop_
_entity.id
_entity.type
_entity.pdbx_description
1 polymer ?
#
loop_
_entity_poly.entity_id
_entity_poly.type
_entity_poly.pdbx_seq_one_letter_code
_entity_poly.pdbx_strand_id
1 'polypeptide(L)' 'MSLKQDLYTLVLMVSSIVFMGISVTFVYIERYLQALLAFVIGIILLSSSLAILREKMRYRDENR' A
#
# COMPACT_ATOMS: atom_id res chain seq x y z
N MET A 1 0.85 19.54 -10.92
CA MET A 1 1.28 18.82 -9.70
C MET A 1 0.89 17.32 -9.67
N SER A 2 0.10 16.81 -10.64
CA SER A 2 -0.57 15.48 -10.55
C SER A 2 0.32 14.24 -10.77
N LEU A 3 1.27 14.27 -11.71
CA LEU A 3 1.87 13.02 -12.20
C LEU A 3 2.78 12.31 -11.17
N LYS A 4 3.46 13.10 -10.33
CA LYS A 4 4.36 12.56 -9.29
C LYS A 4 3.56 11.90 -8.16
N GLN A 5 2.50 12.54 -7.68
CA GLN A 5 1.62 11.97 -6.64
C GLN A 5 0.95 10.67 -7.11
N ASP A 6 0.56 10.61 -8.38
CA ASP A 6 -0.04 9.41 -8.97
C ASP A 6 0.96 8.26 -9.03
N LEU A 7 2.20 8.57 -9.42
CA LEU A 7 3.29 7.60 -9.38
C LEU A 7 3.56 7.10 -7.96
N TYR A 8 3.63 8.00 -6.97
CA TYR A 8 3.85 7.60 -5.57
C TYR A 8 2.72 6.70 -5.03
N THR A 9 1.47 7.03 -5.34
CA THR A 9 0.31 6.23 -4.91
C THR A 9 0.34 4.84 -5.55
N LEU A 10 0.71 4.77 -6.83
CA LEU A 10 0.85 3.50 -7.55
C LEU A 10 2.00 2.66 -6.99
N VAL A 11 3.15 3.28 -6.71
CA VAL A 11 4.28 2.61 -6.05
C VAL A 11 3.87 2.06 -4.69
N LEU A 12 3.19 2.84 -3.86
CA LEU A 12 2.69 2.39 -2.55
C LEU A 12 1.73 1.20 -2.68
N MET A 13 0.80 1.23 -3.64
CA MET A 13 -0.11 0.12 -3.90
C MET A 13 0.65 -1.14 -4.33
N VAL A 14 1.55 -1.03 -5.32
CA VAL A 14 2.32 -2.18 -5.81
C VAL A 14 3.21 -2.75 -4.70
N SER A 15 3.89 -1.90 -3.93
CA SER A 15 4.68 -2.35 -2.79
C SER A 15 3.84 -3.07 -1.74
N SER A 16 2.62 -2.61 -1.45
CA SER A 16 1.72 -3.30 -0.51
C SER A 16 1.39 -4.72 -0.96
N ILE A 17 1.08 -4.92 -2.25
CA ILE A 17 0.80 -6.23 -2.84
C ILE A 17 2.02 -7.15 -2.78
N VAL A 18 3.21 -6.61 -3.09
CA VAL A 18 4.46 -7.36 -2.99
C VAL A 18 4.72 -7.83 -1.55
N PHE A 19 4.53 -6.96 -0.56
CA PHE A 19 4.69 -7.32 0.86
C PHE A 19 3.65 -8.36 1.32
N MET A 20 2.42 -8.31 0.82
CA MET A 20 1.42 -9.37 1.05
C MET A 20 1.87 -10.70 0.44
N GLY A 21 2.41 -10.70 -0.79
CA GLY A 21 2.96 -11.90 -1.42
C GLY A 21 4.12 -12.50 -0.62
N ILE A 22 5.07 -11.65 -0.20
CA ILE A 22 6.20 -12.06 0.65
C ILE A 22 5.71 -12.66 1.97
N SER A 23 4.67 -12.07 2.59
CA SER A 23 4.06 -12.63 3.80
C SER A 23 3.58 -14.07 3.56
N VAL A 24 2.85 -14.32 2.47
CA VAL A 24 2.37 -15.67 2.13
C VAL A 24 3.54 -16.63 1.92
N THR A 25 4.60 -16.20 1.22
CA THR A 25 5.82 -17.01 1.05
C THR A 25 6.47 -17.34 2.39
N PHE A 26 6.54 -16.39 3.32
CA PHE A 26 7.10 -16.63 4.65
C PHE A 26 6.25 -17.56 5.50
N VAL A 27 4.92 -17.56 5.36
CA VAL A 27 4.06 -18.58 5.97
C VAL A 27 4.40 -19.97 5.44
N TYR A 28 4.61 -20.09 4.12
CA TYR A 28 4.91 -21.38 3.48
C TYR A 28 6.23 -22.00 3.95
N ILE A 29 7.23 -21.18 4.29
CA ILE A 29 8.52 -21.65 4.83
C ILE A 29 8.56 -21.61 6.36
N GLU A 30 7.41 -21.61 7.04
CA GLU A 30 7.25 -21.65 8.51
C GLU A 30 7.92 -20.48 9.27
N ARG A 31 8.20 -19.37 8.58
CA ARG A 31 8.81 -18.18 9.17
C ARG A 31 7.75 -17.17 9.62
N TYR A 32 6.93 -17.56 10.59
CA TYR A 32 5.73 -16.83 11.01
C TYR A 32 5.99 -15.39 11.48
N LEU A 33 7.09 -15.13 12.19
CA LEU A 33 7.40 -13.78 12.67
C LEU A 33 7.67 -12.81 11.50
N GLN A 34 8.42 -13.25 10.48
CA GLN A 34 8.69 -12.39 9.32
C GLN A 34 7.48 -12.30 8.40
N ALA A 35 6.66 -13.36 8.32
CA ALA A 35 5.37 -13.29 7.64
C ALA A 35 4.49 -12.20 8.25
N LEU A 36 4.35 -12.19 9.58
CA LEU A 36 3.57 -11.18 10.29
C LEU A 36 4.11 -9.77 10.04
N LEU A 37 5.44 -9.57 10.10
CA LEU A 37 6.05 -8.27 9.81
C LEU A 37 5.79 -7.83 8.37
N ALA A 38 5.97 -8.71 7.40
CA ALA A 38 5.71 -8.41 5.99
C ALA A 38 4.22 -8.07 5.76
N PHE A 39 3.31 -8.78 6.42
CA PHE A 39 1.88 -8.51 6.37
C PHE A 39 1.54 -7.12 6.93
N VAL A 40 2.06 -6.78 8.11
CA VAL A 40 1.84 -5.48 8.75
C VAL A 40 2.37 -4.35 7.88
N ILE A 41 3.57 -4.51 7.30
CA ILE A 41 4.13 -3.53 6.37
C ILE A 41 3.22 -3.36 5.15
N GLY A 42 2.74 -4.47 4.57
CA GLY A 42 1.79 -4.44 3.46
C GLY A 42 0.52 -3.65 3.78
N ILE A 43 -0.07 -3.88 4.95
CA ILE A 43 -1.26 -3.14 5.42
C ILE A 43 -0.96 -1.64 5.57
N ILE A 44 0.15 -1.26 6.20
CA ILE A 44 0.50 0.15 6.42
C ILE A 44 0.63 0.89 5.07
N LEU A 45 1.29 0.27 4.09
CA LEU A 45 1.44 0.83 2.75
C LEU A 45 0.09 0.98 2.04
N LEU A 46 -0.77 -0.03 2.15
CA LEU A 46 -2.11 0.00 1.57
C LEU A 46 -2.96 1.12 2.18
N SER A 47 -3.01 1.20 3.52
CA SER A 47 -3.73 2.25 4.24
C SER A 47 -3.23 3.64 3.87
N SER A 48 -1.92 3.81 3.74
CA SER A 48 -1.31 5.08 3.32
C SER A 48 -1.71 5.45 1.88
N SER A 49 -1.68 4.49 0.96
CA SER A 49 -2.09 4.70 -0.43
C SER A 49 -3.58 5.09 -0.54
N LEU A 50 -4.44 4.47 0.26
CA LEU A 50 -5.86 4.76 0.31
C LEU A 50 -6.16 6.14 0.90
N ALA A 51 -5.41 6.55 1.93
CA ALA A 51 -5.54 7.89 2.51
C ALA A 51 -5.24 8.98 1.48
N ILE A 52 -4.13 8.83 0.72
CA ILE A 52 -3.75 9.76 -0.35
C ILE A 52 -4.82 9.78 -1.46
N LEU A 53 -5.31 8.61 -1.87
CA LEU A 53 -6.34 8.51 -2.90
C LEU A 53 -7.64 9.19 -2.45
N ARG A 54 -8.03 9.02 -1.19
CA ARG A 54 -9.23 9.64 -0.60
C ARG A 54 -9.11 11.16 -0.56
N GLU A 55 -7.95 11.67 -0.16
CA GLU A 55 -7.69 13.11 -0.15
C GLU A 55 -7.75 13.69 -1.57
N LYS A 56 -7.18 12.98 -2.55
CA LYS A 56 -7.25 13.37 -3.97
C LYS A 56 -8.70 13.44 -4.49
N MET A 57 -9.55 12.48 -4.12
CA MET A 57 -10.97 12.51 -4.50
C MET A 57 -11.69 13.70 -3.86
N ARG A 58 -11.44 13.97 -2.58
CA ARG A 58 -12.02 15.12 -1.89
C ARG A 58 -11.66 16.46 -2.54
N TYR A 59 -10.39 16.65 -2.90
CA TYR A 59 -9.95 17.85 -3.65
C TYR A 59 -10.58 17.99 -5.03
N ARG A 60 -10.92 16.87 -5.68
CA ARG A 60 -11.63 16.90 -6.97
C ARG A 60 -13.09 17.30 -6.79
N ASP A 61 -13.72 16.89 -5.70
CA ASP A 61 -15.12 17.20 -5.40
C ASP A 61 -15.30 18.65 -4.91
N GLU A 62 -14.34 19.22 -4.17
CA GLU A 62 -14.36 20.63 -3.73
C GLU A 62 -14.08 21.63 -4.88
N ASN A 63 -13.51 21.19 -6.00
CA ASN A 63 -13.21 22.04 -7.17
C ASN A 63 -14.21 21.85 -8.33
N ARG A 64 -15.35 21.21 -8.08
CA ARG A 64 -16.49 21.11 -9.01
C ARG A 64 -17.63 22.01 -8.55
#